data_AF-F8WCR4-F1
#
_entry.id   AF-F8WCR4-F1
#
_cell.length_a   1.000
_cell.length_b   1.000
_cell.length_c   1.000
_cell.angle_alpha   90.00
_cell.angle_beta   90.00
_cell.angle_gamma   90.00
#
_symmetry.space_group_name_H-M   'P 1'
#
loop_
_entity.id
_entity.type
_entity.pdbx_description
1 polymer ?
#
loop_
_entity_poly.entity_id
_entity_poly.type
_entity_poly.pdbx_seq_one_letter_code
_entity_poly.pdbx_strand_id
1 'polypeptide(L)'
;MRLEWGPRPAALPWPAGMCAAERAEGAFTLQSVAQPMRPIASTATKCGNCGPGYSTPLEAMKGPREEIVYLPCIYRNTGTEAPDYLATVDVDPKSPQYCQVIHRLPMPNLKDELHHSGWNTCSSCFGDSTKSRTKLVLPSLISSRIYVVDVGSEPRAPKLHKACH
;
A
#
# COMPACT_ATOMS: atom_id res chain seq x y z
N MET A 1 -9.54 38.92 13.06
CA MET A 1 -8.89 38.81 11.73
C MET A 1 -9.59 37.71 10.96
N ARG A 2 -10.35 38.07 9.92
CA ARG A 2 -11.07 37.14 9.04
C ARG A 2 -10.19 36.99 7.79
N LEU A 3 -9.64 35.81 7.55
CA LEU A 3 -8.89 35.52 6.34
C LEU A 3 -9.90 35.16 5.24
N GLU A 4 -10.13 36.08 4.32
CA GLU A 4 -10.93 35.84 3.12
C GLU A 4 -10.05 35.14 2.09
N TRP A 5 -10.46 33.93 1.68
CA TRP A 5 -9.84 33.21 0.57
C TRP A 5 -10.51 33.69 -0.72
N GLY A 6 -9.70 34.23 -1.66
CA GLY A 6 -10.18 34.63 -2.99
C GLY A 6 -10.79 33.46 -3.78
N PRO A 7 -11.52 33.75 -4.87
CA PRO A 7 -12.26 32.73 -5.60
C PRO A 7 -11.35 31.65 -6.18
N ARG A 8 -11.78 30.39 -6.04
CA ARG A 8 -11.11 29.21 -6.60
C ARG A 8 -11.06 29.29 -8.14
N PRO A 9 -9.94 28.97 -8.79
CA PRO A 9 -9.90 28.86 -10.25
C PRO A 9 -10.82 27.72 -10.72
N ALA A 10 -11.50 27.95 -11.84
CA ALA A 10 -12.38 26.97 -12.47
C ALA A 10 -11.58 25.75 -12.95
N ALA A 11 -12.13 24.56 -12.72
CA ALA A 11 -11.58 23.30 -13.23
C ALA A 11 -11.68 23.28 -14.76
N LEU A 12 -10.55 23.09 -15.43
CA LEU A 12 -10.51 22.85 -16.87
C LEU A 12 -11.08 21.46 -17.17
N PRO A 13 -11.99 21.30 -18.15
CA PRO A 13 -12.50 20.00 -18.55
C PRO A 13 -11.43 19.18 -19.29
N TRP A 14 -11.33 17.89 -18.97
CA TRP A 14 -10.56 16.93 -19.76
C TRP A 14 -11.20 16.77 -21.15
N PRO A 15 -10.41 16.74 -22.24
CA PRO A 15 -10.94 16.45 -23.55
C PRO A 15 -11.45 15.00 -23.59
N ALA A 16 -12.74 14.86 -23.92
CA ALA A 16 -13.33 13.60 -24.31
C ALA A 16 -12.87 13.25 -25.73
N GLY A 17 -12.32 12.04 -25.91
CA GLY A 17 -12.08 11.47 -27.23
C GLY A 17 -10.66 10.95 -27.44
N MET A 18 -10.37 9.77 -26.91
CA MET A 18 -9.39 8.84 -27.49
C MET A 18 -9.89 7.43 -27.21
N CYS A 19 -10.83 6.98 -28.04
CA CYS A 19 -11.24 5.59 -28.14
C CYS A 19 -11.27 5.24 -29.63
N ALA A 20 -10.16 4.70 -30.13
CA ALA A 20 -10.06 3.83 -31.31
C ALA A 20 -8.58 3.48 -31.50
N ALA A 21 -8.16 2.31 -31.03
CA ALA A 21 -6.95 1.67 -31.53
C ALA A 21 -7.40 0.61 -32.53
N GLU A 22 -7.06 0.87 -33.79
CA GLU A 22 -7.33 0.07 -34.97
C GLU A 22 -6.61 -1.29 -34.91
N ARG A 23 -7.25 -2.32 -35.47
CA ARG A 23 -6.70 -3.66 -35.63
C ARG A 23 -5.53 -3.63 -36.62
N ALA A 24 -4.36 -4.09 -36.19
CA ALA A 24 -3.31 -4.53 -37.09
C ALA A 24 -2.97 -5.99 -36.78
N GLU A 25 -3.25 -6.86 -37.75
CA GLU A 25 -2.77 -8.24 -37.78
C GLU A 25 -1.26 -8.22 -38.05
N GLY A 26 -0.49 -8.84 -37.16
CA GLY A 26 0.95 -8.98 -37.29
C GLY A 26 1.44 -10.10 -36.39
N ALA A 27 1.66 -11.27 -36.96
CA ALA A 27 2.27 -12.41 -36.28
C ALA A 27 3.72 -12.07 -35.93
N PHE A 28 3.99 -11.82 -34.66
CA PHE A 28 5.34 -11.74 -34.10
C PHE A 28 5.48 -12.82 -33.02
N THR A 29 6.17 -13.90 -33.37
CA THR A 29 6.49 -15.00 -32.45
C THR A 29 7.53 -14.52 -31.44
N LEU A 30 7.08 -14.16 -30.23
CA LEU A 30 7.97 -13.96 -29.08
C LEU A 30 8.33 -15.32 -28.48
N GLN A 31 9.57 -15.75 -28.68
CA GLN A 31 10.16 -16.82 -27.89
C GLN A 31 10.25 -16.36 -26.43
N SER A 32 9.44 -16.97 -25.58
CA SER A 32 9.49 -16.82 -24.12
C SER A 32 10.78 -17.45 -23.59
N VAL A 33 11.82 -16.64 -23.38
CA VAL A 33 12.94 -17.00 -22.50
C VAL A 33 12.53 -16.62 -21.08
N ALA A 34 11.82 -17.53 -20.42
CA ALA A 34 11.54 -17.42 -18.99
C ALA A 34 12.86 -17.62 -18.23
N GLN A 35 13.51 -16.53 -17.83
CA GLN A 35 14.57 -16.60 -16.83
C GLN A 35 13.94 -16.60 -15.43
N PRO A 36 14.26 -17.56 -14.55
CA PRO A 36 13.77 -17.54 -13.19
C PRO A 36 14.38 -16.34 -12.45
N MET A 37 13.52 -15.42 -11.99
CA MET A 37 13.90 -14.34 -11.08
C MET A 37 14.48 -14.98 -9.82
N ARG A 38 15.79 -14.77 -9.60
CA ARG A 38 16.46 -15.16 -8.36
C ARG A 38 15.87 -14.34 -7.21
N PRO A 39 15.51 -14.95 -6.07
CA PRO A 39 15.13 -14.18 -4.90
C PRO A 39 16.37 -13.42 -4.42
N ILE A 40 16.34 -12.09 -4.54
CA ILE A 40 17.37 -11.25 -3.92
C ILE A 40 17.07 -11.26 -2.42
N ALA A 41 17.84 -12.06 -1.70
CA ALA A 41 17.82 -12.09 -0.25
C ALA A 41 18.22 -10.71 0.28
N SER A 42 17.33 -10.10 1.05
CA SER A 42 17.62 -8.94 1.90
C SER A 42 18.84 -9.25 2.78
N THR A 43 19.88 -8.42 2.68
CA THR A 43 21.10 -8.48 3.48
C THR A 43 20.95 -7.83 4.86
N ALA A 44 19.72 -7.78 5.40
CA ALA A 44 19.58 -7.61 6.83
C ALA A 44 20.06 -8.91 7.49
N THR A 45 21.15 -8.85 8.27
CA THR A 45 21.59 -9.95 9.13
C THR A 45 20.40 -10.41 9.96
N LYS A 46 19.73 -11.48 9.51
CA LYS A 46 18.64 -12.14 10.23
C LYS A 46 19.28 -12.75 11.47
N CYS A 47 19.34 -12.00 12.57
CA CYS A 47 19.63 -12.67 13.82
C CYS A 47 18.43 -13.58 14.11
N GLY A 48 18.69 -14.87 14.27
CA GLY A 48 17.63 -15.90 14.34
C GLY A 48 16.65 -15.70 15.51
N ASN A 49 16.96 -14.78 16.43
CA ASN A 49 16.19 -14.46 17.64
C ASN A 49 15.79 -12.98 17.76
N CYS A 50 15.99 -12.12 16.77
CA CYS A 50 15.54 -10.73 16.90
C CYS A 50 14.06 -10.64 16.56
N GLY A 51 13.27 -10.17 17.52
CA GLY A 51 11.93 -9.64 17.26
C GLY A 51 11.92 -8.53 16.20
N PRO A 52 10.73 -8.07 15.79
CA PRO A 52 10.60 -7.18 14.64
C PRO A 52 11.26 -5.82 14.86
N GLY A 53 11.86 -5.26 13.81
CA GLY A 53 12.41 -3.91 13.81
C GLY A 53 13.86 -3.83 14.25
N TYR A 54 14.22 -2.72 14.89
CA TYR A 54 15.60 -2.33 15.17
C TYR A 54 15.74 -1.92 16.64
N SER A 55 16.89 -2.20 17.25
CA SER A 55 17.16 -1.88 18.66
C SER A 55 17.25 -0.39 18.94
N THR A 56 17.66 0.41 17.94
CA THR A 56 17.84 1.86 18.07
C THR A 56 17.44 2.59 16.80
N PRO A 57 17.16 3.91 16.86
CA PRO A 57 16.95 4.73 15.67
C PRO A 57 18.13 4.72 14.69
N LEU A 58 19.37 4.71 15.18
CA LEU A 58 20.57 4.72 14.33
C LEU A 58 20.68 3.42 13.50
N GLU A 59 20.32 2.28 14.08
CA GLU A 59 20.25 1.02 13.34
C GLU A 59 19.09 1.00 12.35
N ALA A 60 17.95 1.62 12.69
CA ALA A 60 16.82 1.74 11.76
C ALA A 60 17.18 2.55 10.50
N MET A 61 18.00 3.59 10.64
CA MET A 61 18.49 4.40 9.50
C MET A 61 19.39 3.61 8.53
N LYS A 62 20.00 2.51 8.98
CA LYS A 62 20.82 1.60 8.16
C LYS A 62 20.00 0.47 7.54
N GLY A 63 18.70 0.41 7.83
CA GLY A 63 17.80 -0.60 7.32
C GLY A 63 17.72 -0.59 5.79
N PRO A 64 17.27 -1.70 5.17
CA PRO A 64 17.00 -1.72 3.74
C PRO A 64 15.93 -0.68 3.40
N ARG A 65 16.08 -0.06 2.23
CA ARG A 65 15.07 0.82 1.67
C ARG A 65 13.78 0.05 1.41
N GLU A 66 12.66 0.70 1.67
CA GLU A 66 11.33 0.17 1.43
C GLU A 66 11.08 -0.01 -0.08
N GLU A 67 10.47 -1.15 -0.44
CA GLU A 67 10.08 -1.45 -1.82
C GLU A 67 8.58 -1.22 -2.08
N ILE A 68 7.76 -1.12 -1.02
CA ILE A 68 6.32 -0.89 -1.11
C ILE A 68 5.82 0.06 -0.03
N VAL A 69 4.74 0.78 -0.32
CA VAL A 69 4.02 1.66 0.62
C VAL A 69 2.53 1.32 0.62
N TYR A 70 1.93 1.26 1.81
CA TYR A 70 0.49 1.09 1.97
C TYR A 70 -0.17 2.42 2.30
N LEU A 71 -1.19 2.80 1.52
CA LEU A 71 -1.88 4.08 1.67
C LEU A 71 -3.38 3.87 1.87
N PRO A 72 -3.95 4.32 3.00
CA PRO A 72 -5.39 4.48 3.12
C PRO A 72 -5.90 5.45 2.06
N CYS A 73 -6.95 5.08 1.35
CA CYS A 73 -7.59 5.89 0.32
C CYS A 73 -9.07 6.04 0.63
N ILE A 74 -9.53 7.28 0.73
CA ILE A 74 -10.81 7.66 1.30
C ILE A 74 -11.72 8.21 0.20
N TYR A 75 -12.95 7.72 0.12
CA TYR A 75 -14.00 8.27 -0.76
C TYR A 75 -15.02 9.13 -0.03
N ARG A 76 -15.01 9.15 1.31
CA ARG A 76 -15.89 10.07 2.07
C ARG A 76 -15.67 11.51 1.60
N ASN A 77 -16.80 12.22 1.39
CA ASN A 77 -16.87 13.60 0.93
C ASN A 77 -16.32 13.88 -0.48
N THR A 78 -16.12 12.84 -1.33
CA THR A 78 -15.76 13.02 -2.75
C THR A 78 -16.96 12.95 -3.70
N GLY A 79 -18.15 12.58 -3.20
CA GLY A 79 -19.32 12.27 -4.03
C GLY A 79 -19.31 10.86 -4.65
N THR A 80 -18.25 10.08 -4.43
CA THR A 80 -18.15 8.70 -4.88
C THR A 80 -18.78 7.75 -3.85
N GLU A 81 -19.76 6.95 -4.26
CA GLU A 81 -20.37 5.93 -3.42
C GLU A 81 -19.61 4.59 -3.54
N ALA A 82 -18.43 4.54 -2.92
CA ALA A 82 -17.59 3.35 -2.89
C ALA A 82 -16.95 3.19 -1.49
N PRO A 83 -16.58 1.96 -1.09
CA PRO A 83 -15.86 1.76 0.15
C PRO A 83 -14.44 2.34 0.04
N ASP A 84 -13.93 2.83 1.16
CA ASP A 84 -12.52 3.16 1.26
C ASP A 84 -11.68 1.90 1.00
N TYR A 85 -10.42 2.09 0.61
CA TYR A 85 -9.54 0.97 0.27
C TYR A 85 -8.11 1.23 0.72
N LEU A 86 -7.35 0.14 0.83
CA LEU A 86 -5.90 0.20 1.03
C LEU A 86 -5.20 0.04 -0.32
N ALA A 87 -4.50 1.08 -0.76
CA ALA A 87 -3.61 1.00 -1.92
C ALA A 87 -2.26 0.39 -1.50
N THR A 88 -1.70 -0.48 -2.35
CA THR A 88 -0.30 -0.88 -2.29
C THR A 88 0.42 -0.23 -3.46
N VAL A 89 1.45 0.57 -3.18
CA VAL A 89 2.24 1.28 -4.18
C VAL A 89 3.63 0.68 -4.22
N ASP A 90 4.13 0.39 -5.42
CA ASP A 90 5.52 -0.03 -5.61
C ASP A 90 6.43 1.20 -5.63
N VAL A 91 7.45 1.20 -4.77
CA VAL A 91 8.41 2.29 -4.63
C VAL A 91 9.86 1.83 -4.83
N ASP A 92 10.08 0.62 -5.36
CA ASP A 92 11.40 0.18 -5.79
C ASP A 92 11.74 0.77 -7.17
N PRO A 93 12.77 1.63 -7.31
CA PRO A 93 13.16 2.21 -8.60
C PRO A 93 13.60 1.18 -9.64
N LYS A 94 13.88 -0.06 -9.24
CA LYS A 94 14.24 -1.15 -10.15
C LYS A 94 13.02 -1.91 -10.67
N SER A 95 11.85 -1.70 -10.06
CA SER A 95 10.61 -2.35 -10.46
C SER A 95 10.08 -1.75 -11.77
N PRO A 96 9.59 -2.57 -12.73
CA PRO A 96 8.87 -2.05 -13.90
C PRO A 96 7.54 -1.36 -13.53
N GLN A 97 7.07 -1.54 -12.29
CA GLN A 97 5.85 -0.92 -11.74
C GLN A 97 6.17 0.24 -10.78
N TYR A 98 7.41 0.74 -10.76
CA TYR A 98 7.81 1.86 -9.91
C TYR A 98 6.83 3.05 -10.00
N CYS A 99 6.46 3.61 -8.85
CA CYS A 99 5.49 4.70 -8.69
C CYS A 99 4.06 4.38 -9.16
N GLN A 100 3.68 3.09 -9.22
CA GLN A 100 2.32 2.68 -9.57
C GLN A 100 1.58 2.04 -8.39
N VAL A 101 0.24 2.17 -8.40
CA VAL A 101 -0.63 1.40 -7.51
C VAL A 101 -0.72 -0.02 -8.06
N ILE A 102 -0.08 -0.97 -7.39
CA ILE A 102 0.01 -2.37 -7.83
C ILE A 102 -1.12 -3.25 -7.26
N HIS A 103 -1.79 -2.79 -6.20
CA HIS A 103 -2.94 -3.48 -5.61
C HIS A 103 -3.88 -2.53 -4.90
N ARG A 104 -5.18 -2.86 -4.91
CA ARG A 104 -6.24 -2.14 -4.19
C ARG A 104 -7.07 -3.15 -3.41
N LEU A 105 -7.06 -3.05 -2.09
CA LEU A 105 -7.90 -3.85 -1.20
C LEU A 105 -9.10 -2.99 -0.74
N PRO A 106 -10.29 -3.12 -1.35
CA PRO A 106 -11.48 -2.44 -0.87
C PRO A 106 -11.93 -2.96 0.49
N MET A 107 -12.34 -2.06 1.38
CA MET A 107 -12.96 -2.43 2.65
C MET A 107 -14.41 -2.90 2.42
N PRO A 108 -14.96 -3.73 3.32
CA PRO A 108 -16.28 -4.32 3.11
C PRO A 108 -17.43 -3.33 3.33
N ASN A 109 -17.21 -2.16 3.94
CA ASN A 109 -18.27 -1.22 4.30
C ASN A 109 -18.07 0.16 3.69
N LEU A 110 -19.18 0.85 3.45
CA LEU A 110 -19.19 2.26 3.06
C LEU A 110 -19.01 3.18 4.27
N LYS A 111 -18.55 4.40 3.98
CA LYS A 111 -18.58 5.54 4.92
C LYS A 111 -17.76 5.29 6.20
N ASP A 112 -16.60 4.65 6.07
CA ASP A 112 -15.65 4.39 7.16
C ASP A 112 -14.80 5.61 7.51
N GLU A 113 -14.11 6.18 6.52
CA GLU A 113 -12.97 7.11 6.65
C GLU A 113 -11.74 6.44 7.26
N LEU A 114 -11.05 5.62 6.47
CA LEU A 114 -9.72 5.09 6.82
C LEU A 114 -8.72 6.23 6.96
N HIS A 115 -8.40 6.64 8.18
CA HIS A 115 -7.64 7.87 8.41
C HIS A 115 -6.17 7.63 8.74
N HIS A 116 -5.90 6.72 9.67
CA HIS A 116 -4.55 6.33 10.08
C HIS A 116 -4.38 4.81 9.98
N SER A 117 -3.14 4.37 9.94
CA SER A 117 -2.80 2.95 10.01
C SER A 117 -1.56 2.73 10.86
N GLY A 118 -1.45 1.54 11.43
CA GLY A 118 -0.31 1.14 12.25
C GLY A 118 -0.02 -0.35 12.14
N TRP A 119 1.19 -0.73 12.53
CA TRP A 119 1.61 -2.13 12.55
C TRP A 119 1.15 -2.83 13.82
N ASN A 120 0.83 -4.12 13.74
CA ASN A 120 0.53 -4.94 14.91
C ASN A 120 1.72 -5.05 15.88
N THR A 121 2.94 -5.00 15.36
CA THR A 121 4.20 -5.04 16.13
C THR A 121 5.27 -4.22 15.40
N CYS A 122 6.11 -3.50 16.14
CA CYS A 122 7.19 -2.67 15.60
C CYS A 122 8.48 -2.84 16.42
N SER A 123 9.43 -1.93 16.28
CA SER A 123 10.71 -1.96 17.00
C SER A 123 10.58 -1.99 18.54
N SER A 124 9.42 -1.64 19.10
CA SER A 124 9.17 -1.80 20.54
C SER A 124 9.15 -3.27 21.00
N CYS A 125 8.99 -4.21 20.07
CA CYS A 125 9.10 -5.64 20.30
C CYS A 125 10.48 -6.20 19.89
N PHE A 126 11.49 -5.34 19.71
CA PHE A 126 12.84 -5.81 19.38
C PHE A 126 13.33 -6.83 20.43
N GLY A 127 13.92 -7.93 19.97
CA GLY A 127 14.37 -9.04 20.83
C GLY A 127 13.29 -10.06 21.22
N ASP A 128 12.00 -9.81 20.94
CA ASP A 128 10.93 -10.80 21.13
C ASP A 128 10.66 -11.55 19.81
N SER A 129 11.31 -12.70 19.63
CA SER A 129 11.16 -13.56 18.45
C SER A 129 9.77 -14.18 18.30
N THR A 130 8.90 -14.11 19.32
CA THR A 130 7.51 -14.59 19.23
C THR A 130 6.59 -13.62 18.48
N LYS A 131 7.09 -12.42 18.16
CA LYS A 131 6.34 -11.36 17.49
C LYS A 131 6.75 -11.22 16.03
N SER A 132 5.78 -10.86 15.19
CA SER A 132 5.99 -10.66 13.76
C SER A 132 5.20 -9.48 13.23
N ARG A 133 5.87 -8.60 12.47
CA ARG A 133 5.24 -7.48 11.76
C ARG A 133 4.61 -7.98 10.47
N THR A 134 3.40 -8.49 10.57
CA THR A 134 2.69 -9.15 9.47
C THR A 134 1.28 -8.61 9.25
N LYS A 135 0.82 -7.68 10.11
CA LYS A 135 -0.52 -7.12 10.01
C LYS A 135 -0.52 -5.60 10.13
N LEU A 136 -1.36 -4.97 9.30
CA LEU A 136 -1.74 -3.57 9.43
C LEU A 136 -3.09 -3.48 10.15
N VAL A 137 -3.18 -2.51 11.05
CA VAL A 137 -4.39 -2.14 11.78
C VAL A 137 -4.88 -0.81 11.23
N LEU A 138 -6.10 -0.78 10.72
CA LEU A 138 -6.72 0.36 10.06
C LEU A 138 -8.00 0.75 10.80
N PRO A 139 -7.92 1.64 11.81
CA PRO A 139 -9.10 2.24 12.42
C PRO A 139 -9.81 3.17 11.42
N SER A 140 -11.13 3.14 11.48
CA SER A 140 -12.01 3.97 10.65
C SER A 140 -12.60 5.08 11.52
N LEU A 141 -12.32 6.34 11.15
CA LEU A 141 -12.56 7.50 12.02
C LEU A 141 -14.05 7.69 12.36
N ILE A 142 -14.95 7.45 11.41
CA ILE A 142 -16.37 7.77 11.60
C ILE A 142 -17.20 6.56 12.00
N SER A 143 -16.87 5.38 11.51
CA SER A 143 -17.64 4.16 11.83
C SER A 143 -17.19 3.48 13.12
N SER A 144 -16.03 3.86 13.67
CA SER A 144 -15.34 3.16 14.76
C SER A 144 -14.93 1.72 14.46
N ARG A 145 -15.11 1.22 13.23
CA ARG A 145 -14.65 -0.11 12.83
C ARG A 145 -13.13 -0.17 12.77
N ILE A 146 -12.59 -1.34 13.07
CA ILE A 146 -11.17 -1.62 12.94
C ILE A 146 -10.98 -2.76 11.96
N TYR A 147 -10.22 -2.51 10.89
CA TYR A 147 -9.82 -3.55 9.97
C TYR A 147 -8.40 -4.02 10.28
N VAL A 148 -8.22 -5.32 10.36
CA VAL A 148 -6.91 -5.95 10.42
C VAL A 148 -6.63 -6.55 9.05
N VAL A 149 -5.54 -6.12 8.42
CA VAL A 149 -5.13 -6.56 7.09
C VAL A 149 -3.86 -7.39 7.23
N ASP A 150 -3.87 -8.58 6.63
CA ASP A 150 -2.68 -9.42 6.51
C ASP A 150 -1.82 -8.94 5.34
N VAL A 151 -0.57 -8.64 5.66
CA VAL A 151 0.48 -8.27 4.70
C VAL A 151 1.69 -9.21 4.79
N GLY A 152 1.65 -10.20 5.69
CA GLY A 152 2.74 -11.14 5.88
C GLY A 152 2.74 -12.27 4.86
N SER A 153 1.55 -12.72 4.41
CA SER A 153 1.42 -13.78 3.41
C SER A 153 1.81 -13.30 2.01
N GLU A 154 1.29 -12.16 1.59
CA GLU A 154 1.53 -11.57 0.26
C GLU A 154 1.62 -10.04 0.35
N PRO A 155 2.81 -9.47 0.58
CA PRO A 155 2.97 -8.04 0.82
C PRO A 155 2.49 -7.15 -0.33
N ARG A 156 2.66 -7.60 -1.58
CA ARG A 156 2.23 -6.85 -2.78
C ARG A 156 0.73 -6.97 -3.07
N ALA A 157 0.01 -7.91 -2.45
CA ALA A 157 -1.44 -8.06 -2.57
C ALA A 157 -2.08 -8.39 -1.20
N PRO A 158 -2.18 -7.40 -0.29
CA PRO A 158 -2.73 -7.59 1.05
C PRO A 158 -4.15 -8.12 1.07
N LYS A 159 -4.51 -8.84 2.14
CA LYS A 159 -5.83 -9.47 2.30
C LYS A 159 -6.47 -9.05 3.62
N LEU A 160 -7.78 -8.85 3.61
CA LEU A 160 -8.52 -8.58 4.85
C LEU A 160 -8.43 -9.81 5.76
N HIS A 161 -7.91 -9.63 6.96
CA HIS A 161 -7.78 -10.70 7.95
C HIS A 161 -8.95 -10.73 8.93
N LYS A 162 -9.37 -9.54 9.40
CA LYS A 162 -10.50 -9.41 10.33
C LYS A 162 -11.12 -8.02 10.21
N ALA A 163 -12.44 -7.95 10.37
CA ALA A 163 -13.16 -6.72 10.65
C ALA A 163 -13.73 -6.79 12.08
N CYS A 164 -13.51 -5.75 12.87
CA CYS A 164 -14.03 -5.62 14.23
C CYS A 164 -15.08 -4.50 14.27
N HIS A 165 -16.13 -4.73 15.05
CA HIS A 165 -17.25 -3.83 15.30
C HIS A 165 -17.27 -3.42 16.77
#